data_AF-C7N984-F1
#
_entry.id   AF-C7N984-F1
#
_cell.length_a   1.000
_cell.length_b   1.000
_cell.length_c   1.000
_cell.angle_alpha   90.00
_cell.angle_beta   90.00
_cell.angle_gamma   90.00
#
_symmetry.space_group_name_H-M   'P 1'
#
loop_
_entity.id
_entity.type
_entity.pdbx_description
1 polymer ?
#
loop_
_entity_poly.entity_id
_entity_poly.type
_entity_poly.pdbx_seq_one_letter_code
_entity_poly.pdbx_strand_id
1 'polypeptide(L)'
;MILMTLIIMTVILRTLPIFVKIPENNLKVNKFFEALPYTVLTVLVFPDIFTSTGSTKFDIIRVLIGMAIVAYLTFRKTNLGIIIIVSIAVIYFLGMLKGSF
;
A
#
# COMPACT_ATOMS: atom_id res chain seq x y z
N MET A 1 12.69 -12.26 -23.93
CA MET A 1 13.21 -13.08 -22.81
C MET A 1 12.51 -12.76 -21.48
N ILE A 2 12.42 -11.48 -21.06
CA ILE A 2 11.73 -11.05 -19.82
C ILE A 2 10.28 -11.56 -19.69
N LEU A 3 9.49 -11.54 -20.78
CA LEU A 3 8.09 -11.94 -20.75
C LEU A 3 7.90 -13.41 -20.36
N MET A 4 8.78 -14.29 -20.85
CA MET A 4 8.74 -15.72 -20.54
C MET A 4 9.05 -15.99 -19.07
N THR A 5 10.04 -15.28 -18.51
CA THR A 5 10.40 -15.38 -17.10
C THR A 5 9.25 -14.96 -16.19
N LEU A 6 8.55 -13.86 -16.53
CA LEU A 6 7.38 -13.40 -15.78
C LEU A 6 6.24 -14.41 -15.80
N ILE A 7 5.94 -15.01 -16.96
CA ILE A 7 4.88 -16.01 -17.09
C ILE A 7 5.20 -17.23 -16.22
N ILE A 8 6.41 -17.76 -16.31
CA ILE A 8 6.85 -18.92 -15.51
C ILE A 8 6.76 -18.63 -14.01
N MET A 9 7.24 -17.46 -13.58
CA MET A 9 7.21 -17.08 -12.16
C MET A 9 5.77 -16.89 -11.65
N THR A 10 4.90 -16.27 -12.46
CA THR A 10 3.50 -16.02 -12.11
C THR A 10 2.72 -17.33 -12.02
N VAL A 11 2.90 -18.24 -12.97
CA VAL A 11 2.25 -19.56 -12.97
C VAL A 11 2.67 -20.36 -11.75
N ILE A 12 3.97 -20.44 -11.44
CA ILE A 12 4.48 -21.18 -10.28
C ILE A 12 3.86 -20.65 -8.98
N LEU A 13 3.88 -19.33 -8.74
CA LEU A 13 3.28 -18.71 -7.56
C LEU A 13 1.78 -18.97 -7.45
N ARG A 14 1.05 -18.96 -8.57
CA ARG A 14 -0.40 -19.17 -8.61
C ARG A 14 -0.79 -20.64 -8.40
N THR A 15 0.06 -21.57 -8.84
CA THR A 15 -0.15 -23.01 -8.64
C THR A 15 0.42 -23.52 -7.32
N LEU A 16 1.34 -22.80 -6.68
CA LEU A 16 1.90 -23.12 -5.37
C LEU A 16 0.84 -23.44 -4.30
N PRO A 17 -0.26 -22.65 -4.14
CA PRO A 17 -1.30 -22.96 -3.16
C PRO A 17 -2.12 -24.23 -3.49
N ILE A 18 -2.05 -24.73 -4.73
CA ILE A 18 -2.72 -25.97 -5.15
C ILE A 18 -1.89 -27.19 -4.72
N PHE A 19 -0.56 -27.08 -4.74
CA PHE A 19 0.36 -28.15 -4.37
C PHE A 19 0.72 -28.16 -2.88
N VAL A 20 0.72 -27.00 -2.23
CA VAL A 20 1.02 -26.85 -0.81
C VAL A 20 -0.31 -26.71 -0.05
N LYS A 21 -0.87 -27.85 0.38
CA LYS A 21 -2.04 -27.89 1.26
C LYS A 21 -1.67 -27.17 2.56
N ILE A 22 -2.30 -26.03 2.84
CA ILE A 22 -1.98 -25.19 4.00
C ILE A 22 -2.14 -26.04 5.27
N PRO A 23 -1.07 -26.33 6.03
CA PRO A 23 -1.21 -27.01 7.30
C PRO A 23 -1.86 -26.03 8.28
N GLU A 24 -3.14 -26.23 8.56
CA GLU A 24 -3.93 -25.39 9.48
C GLU A 24 -3.29 -25.27 10.88
N ASN A 25 -2.42 -26.22 11.24
CA ASN A 25 -1.79 -26.30 12.56
C ASN A 25 -0.51 -25.45 12.72
N ASN A 26 -0.04 -24.72 11.70
CA ASN A 26 1.18 -23.90 11.80
C ASN A 26 0.88 -22.39 11.77
N LEU A 27 0.95 -21.78 12.96
CA LEU A 27 0.66 -20.36 13.21
C LEU A 27 1.49 -19.39 12.35
N LYS A 28 2.72 -19.77 11.99
CA LYS A 28 3.61 -18.96 11.13
C LYS A 28 3.16 -18.94 9.67
N VAL A 29 2.68 -20.08 9.18
CA VAL A 29 2.25 -20.25 7.79
C VAL A 29 0.93 -19.53 7.58
N ASN A 30 0.00 -19.64 8.52
CA ASN A 30 -1.26 -18.89 8.47
C ASN A 30 -1.04 -17.38 8.45
N LYS A 31 -0.17 -16.86 9.33
CA LYS A 31 0.19 -15.43 9.33
C LYS A 31 0.86 -14.95 8.05
N PHE A 32 1.64 -15.81 7.38
CA PHE A 32 2.24 -15.48 6.09
C PHE A 32 1.17 -15.35 5.01
N PHE A 33 0.25 -16.31 4.93
CA PHE A 33 -0.87 -16.25 3.97
C PHE A 33 -1.82 -15.08 4.25
N GLU A 34 -2.08 -14.76 5.52
CA GLU A 34 -2.82 -13.55 5.91
C GLU A 34 -2.07 -12.26 5.53
N ALA A 35 -0.74 -12.25 5.59
CA ALA A 35 0.07 -11.09 5.22
C ALA A 35 0.15 -10.87 3.70
N LEU A 36 0.03 -11.92 2.88
CA LEU A 36 0.17 -11.84 1.42
C LEU A 36 -0.73 -10.77 0.76
N PRO A 37 -2.06 -10.73 1.01
CA PRO A 37 -2.91 -9.67 0.46
C PRO A 37 -2.47 -8.27 0.86
N TYR A 38 -2.08 -8.06 2.13
CA TYR A 38 -1.65 -6.75 2.63
C TYR A 38 -0.32 -6.32 2.01
N THR A 39 0.62 -7.25 1.82
CA THR A 39 1.90 -6.99 1.15
C THR A 39 1.69 -6.62 -0.31
N VAL A 40 0.86 -7.37 -1.04
CA VAL A 40 0.55 -7.07 -2.44
C VAL A 40 -0.11 -5.70 -2.57
N LEU A 41 -1.10 -5.39 -1.71
CA LEU A 41 -1.74 -4.08 -1.69
C LEU A 41 -0.73 -2.96 -1.43
N THR A 42 0.19 -3.17 -0.47
CA THR A 42 1.23 -2.17 -0.15
C THR A 42 2.16 -1.95 -1.33
N VAL A 43 2.64 -3.02 -1.98
CA VAL A 43 3.56 -2.91 -3.13
C VAL A 43 2.90 -2.23 -4.33
N LEU A 44 1.59 -2.41 -4.54
CA LEU A 44 0.87 -1.76 -5.63
C LEU A 44 0.54 -0.30 -5.30
N VAL A 45 -0.02 -0.04 -4.12
CA VAL A 45 -0.55 1.29 -3.76
C VAL A 45 0.56 2.26 -3.35
N PHE A 46 1.58 1.79 -2.62
CA PHE A 46 2.63 2.65 -2.10
C PHE A 46 3.38 3.46 -3.18
N PRO A 47 3.91 2.84 -4.25
CA PRO A 47 4.55 3.61 -5.32
C PRO A 47 3.57 4.52 -6.06
N ASP A 48 2.31 4.09 -6.22
CA ASP A 48 1.28 4.88 -6.90
C ASP A 48 0.97 6.21 -6.21
N ILE A 49 1.11 6.29 -4.89
CA ILE A 49 0.92 7.55 -4.13
C ILE A 49 1.97 8.60 -4.55
N PHE A 50 3.22 8.19 -4.80
CA PHE A 50 4.29 9.10 -5.20
C PHE A 50 4.21 9.50 -6.67
N THR A 51 3.75 8.59 -7.54
CA THR A 51 3.63 8.88 -8.98
C THR A 51 2.41 9.74 -9.30
N SER A 52 1.29 9.54 -8.61
CA SER A 52 0.03 10.27 -8.84
C SER A 52 0.04 11.72 -8.36
N THR A 53 0.86 12.08 -7.36
CA THR A 53 0.92 13.45 -6.81
C THR A 53 1.84 14.38 -7.60
N GLY A 54 2.70 13.84 -8.48
CA GLY A 54 3.64 14.60 -9.31
C GLY A 54 5.10 14.51 -8.85
N SER A 55 6.05 14.76 -9.75
CA SER A 55 7.50 14.61 -9.47
C SER A 55 8.18 15.85 -8.88
N THR A 56 7.44 16.89 -8.50
CA THR A 56 8.06 18.06 -7.89
C THR A 56 8.50 17.75 -6.45
N LYS A 57 9.63 18.31 -6.01
CA LYS A 57 10.11 18.16 -4.62
C LYS A 57 9.03 18.50 -3.57
N PHE A 58 8.18 19.48 -3.86
CA PHE A 58 7.04 19.86 -3.01
C PHE A 58 5.95 18.80 -2.92
N ASP A 59 5.73 18.00 -3.96
CA ASP A 59 4.68 16.97 -4.01
C ASP A 59 5.09 15.76 -3.19
N ILE A 60 6.37 15.38 -3.25
CA ILE A 60 6.97 14.35 -2.39
C ILE A 60 6.85 14.75 -0.90
N ILE A 61 7.14 16.01 -0.56
CA ILE A 61 7.02 16.51 0.81
C ILE A 61 5.57 16.46 1.30
N ARG A 62 4.59 16.77 0.44
CA ARG A 62 3.15 16.66 0.77
C ARG A 62 2.73 15.24 1.06
N VAL A 63 3.13 14.29 0.21
CA VAL A 63 2.88 12.86 0.41
C VAL A 63 3.47 12.40 1.74
N LEU A 64 4.71 12.80 2.03
CA LEU A 64 5.40 12.43 3.27
C LEU A 64 4.69 12.98 4.52
N ILE A 65 4.23 14.24 4.48
CA ILE A 65 3.44 14.85 5.56
C ILE A 65 2.09 14.15 5.72
N GLY A 66 1.39 13.87 4.62
CA GLY A 66 0.12 13.13 4.63
C GLY A 66 0.29 11.73 5.24
N MET A 67 1.36 11.04 4.88
CA MET A 67 1.69 9.72 5.41
C MET A 67 2.01 9.77 6.90
N ALA A 68 2.77 10.78 7.36
CA ALA A 68 3.07 10.98 8.77
C ALA A 68 1.80 11.26 9.60
N ILE A 69 0.87 12.05 9.07
CA ILE A 69 -0.41 12.37 9.73
C ILE A 69 -1.29 11.13 9.84
N VAL A 70 -1.39 10.32 8.76
CA VAL A 70 -2.13 9.05 8.79
C VAL A 70 -1.53 8.08 9.79
N ALA A 71 -0.20 7.94 9.81
CA ALA A 71 0.49 7.09 10.78
C ALA A 71 0.19 7.56 12.21
N TYR A 72 0.30 8.86 12.48
CA TYR A 72 0.02 9.43 13.80
C TYR A 72 -1.44 9.21 14.24
N LEU A 73 -2.42 9.45 13.37
CA LEU A 73 -3.84 9.19 13.66
C LEU A 73 -4.14 7.70 13.89
N THR A 74 -3.46 6.83 13.16
CA THR A 74 -3.57 5.37 13.29
C THR A 74 -3.04 4.90 14.65
N PHE A 75 -1.90 5.43 15.11
CA PHE A 75 -1.37 5.16 16.44
C PHE A 75 -2.33 5.56 17.57
N ARG A 76 -3.15 6.60 17.34
CA ARG A 76 -4.17 7.05 18.29
C ARG A 76 -5.42 6.14 18.36
N LYS A 77 -5.45 5.00 17.66
CA LYS A 77 -6.60 4.07 17.57
C LYS A 77 -7.91 4.76 17.18
N THR A 78 -7.85 5.75 16.29
CA THR A 78 -9.07 6.43 15.80
C THR A 78 -9.79 5.54 14.77
N ASN A 79 -11.11 5.69 14.62
CA ASN A 79 -11.88 4.96 13.60
C ASN A 79 -11.29 5.18 12.20
N LEU A 80 -11.07 4.09 11.46
CA LEU A 80 -10.47 4.10 10.11
C LEU A 80 -11.16 5.11 9.16
N GLY A 81 -12.49 5.21 9.22
CA GLY A 81 -13.24 6.16 8.39
C GLY A 81 -12.86 7.64 8.65
N ILE A 82 -12.67 8.02 9.91
CA ILE A 82 -12.26 9.38 10.28
C ILE A 82 -10.85 9.66 9.79
N ILE A 83 -9.95 8.67 9.88
CA ILE A 83 -8.56 8.78 9.40
C ILE A 83 -8.53 9.08 7.91
N ILE A 84 -9.34 8.37 7.11
CA ILE A 84 -9.44 8.57 5.66
C ILE A 84 -9.93 9.98 5.34
N ILE A 85 -11.03 10.42 5.97
CA ILE A 85 -11.62 11.74 5.72
C ILE A 85 -10.64 12.87 6.06
N VAL A 86 -10.01 12.80 7.24
CA VAL A 86 -9.05 13.80 7.70
C VAL A 86 -7.81 13.81 6.79
N SER A 87 -7.31 12.65 6.38
CA SER A 87 -6.15 12.56 5.48
C SER A 87 -6.43 13.20 4.12
N ILE A 88 -7.57 12.89 3.50
CA ILE A 88 -7.98 13.49 2.23
C ILE A 88 -8.11 15.01 2.39
N ALA A 89 -8.75 15.48 3.47
CA ALA A 89 -8.89 16.91 3.73
C ALA A 89 -7.52 17.60 3.86
N VAL A 90 -6.59 17.02 4.63
CA VAL A 90 -5.23 17.57 4.80
C VAL A 90 -4.49 17.62 3.48
N ILE A 91 -4.50 16.54 2.69
CA ILE A 91 -3.82 16.48 1.39
C ILE A 91 -4.43 17.52 0.44
N TYR A 92 -5.76 17.66 0.44
CA TYR A 92 -6.47 18.64 -0.38
C TYR A 92 -6.14 20.09 0.01
N PHE A 93 -6.16 20.41 1.31
CA PHE A 93 -5.79 21.74 1.80
C PHE A 93 -4.32 22.08 1.52
N LEU A 94 -3.41 21.12 1.72
CA LEU A 94 -2.01 21.29 1.32
C LEU A 94 -1.91 21.46 -0.19
N GLY A 95 -2.70 20.74 -0.97
CA GLY A 95 -2.89 20.88 -2.42
C GLY A 95 -3.13 22.33 -2.83
N MET A 96 -4.22 22.90 -2.29
CA MET A 96 -4.69 24.27 -2.52
C MET A 96 -3.62 25.34 -2.24
N LEU A 97 -2.79 25.14 -1.22
CA LEU A 97 -1.71 26.07 -0.84
C LEU A 97 -0.60 26.24 -1.89
N LYS A 98 -0.45 25.34 -2.88
CA LYS A 98 0.51 25.58 -4.02
C LYS A 98 -0.11 26.33 -5.19
N GLY A 99 -1.44 26.34 -5.32
CA GLY A 99 -2.08 26.80 -6.55
C GLY A 99 -1.61 26.06 -7.82
N SER A 100 -1.32 24.76 -7.75
CA SER A 100 -1.08 23.94 -8.95
C SER A 100 -2.16 22.87 -9.01
N PHE A 101 -3.16 23.14 -9.86
CA PHE A 101 -3.93 22.11 -10.54
C PHE A 101 -3.02 21.37 -11.53
#